data_AF-A0A4Q5WEH7-F1
#
_entry.id   AF-A0A4Q5WEH7-F1
#
_cell.length_a   1.000
_cell.length_b   1.000
_cell.length_c   1.000
_cell.angle_alpha   90.00
_cell.angle_beta   90.00
_cell.angle_gamma   90.00
#
_symmetry.space_group_name_H-M   'P 1'
#
loop_
_entity.id
_entity.type
_entity.pdbx_description
1 polymer ?
#
loop_
_entity_poly.entity_id
_entity_poly.type
_entity_poly.pdbx_seq_one_letter_code
_entity_poly.pdbx_strand_id
1 'polypeptide(L)'
;MNNRTFLLLFLLPACTDGPHESPDPAAPAAPSSTDTTRGKAFVADSPQRIDSIRGDFNGDGQPEWAWLVPPAHNSDSMECADGACVASIRFSDGGLPPIAVRQCIGGTPDNLGDLYGDGRDVLGLDPDWFTSCWHGYYTWTFRAAGWKPALDTLSTHCIQWDEGKKAVEKIPGRPGWARVRWSESTDDSILVRTEARPLRKY
;
A
#
# COMPACT_ATOMS: atom_id res chain seq x y z
N MET A 1 54.36 34.15 -9.82
CA MET A 1 55.51 33.37 -9.29
C MET A 1 54.99 32.52 -8.14
N ASN A 2 55.23 31.21 -8.08
CA ASN A 2 56.51 30.51 -7.78
C ASN A 2 57.10 31.01 -6.45
N ASN A 3 57.49 30.18 -5.48
CA ASN A 3 57.53 28.71 -5.32
C ASN A 3 57.65 28.43 -3.78
N ARG A 4 57.75 27.23 -3.18
CA ARG A 4 58.12 25.87 -3.61
C ARG A 4 57.70 24.85 -2.53
N THR A 5 57.49 23.59 -2.90
CA THR A 5 57.43 22.45 -1.97
C THR A 5 58.80 22.18 -1.32
N PHE A 6 58.82 21.67 -0.08
CA PHE A 6 59.85 20.71 0.33
C PHE A 6 59.26 19.60 1.21
N LEU A 7 59.75 18.38 1.00
CA LEU A 7 59.39 17.15 1.71
C LEU A 7 60.68 16.56 2.27
N LEU A 8 60.70 16.09 3.52
CA LEU A 8 61.76 15.20 3.99
C LEU A 8 61.26 14.27 5.11
N LEU A 9 61.92 13.10 5.17
CA LEU A 9 61.55 11.92 5.96
C LEU A 9 62.51 11.75 7.16
N PHE A 10 62.46 10.58 7.81
CA PHE A 10 63.32 10.09 8.91
C PHE A 10 62.94 10.60 10.32
N LEU A 11 63.15 9.85 11.41
CA LEU A 11 63.77 8.53 11.59
C LEU A 11 63.14 7.79 12.80
N LEU A 12 63.10 6.45 12.77
CA LEU A 12 62.76 5.62 13.94
C LEU A 12 63.99 5.32 14.80
N PRO A 13 63.80 5.11 16.11
CA PRO A 13 64.46 4.01 16.83
C PRO A 13 63.44 3.08 17.52
N ALA A 14 63.89 1.91 17.99
CA ALA A 14 63.02 0.87 18.56
C ALA A 14 63.57 0.27 19.88
N CYS A 15 62.63 -0.15 20.73
CA CYS A 15 62.68 -1.17 21.80
C CYS A 15 63.77 -1.15 22.91
N THR A 16 63.28 -1.25 24.16
CA THR A 16 63.78 -2.16 25.22
C THR A 16 62.58 -2.63 26.08
N ASP A 17 62.72 -3.73 26.83
CA ASP A 17 61.59 -4.67 27.06
C ASP A 17 60.98 -4.75 28.48
N GLY A 18 59.64 -4.73 28.53
CA GLY A 18 58.76 -5.54 29.40
C GLY A 18 58.81 -5.40 30.93
N PRO A 19 58.07 -6.25 31.68
CA PRO A 19 57.00 -7.19 31.27
C PRO A 19 55.68 -7.04 32.11
N HIS A 20 54.79 -8.04 31.99
CA HIS A 20 53.57 -8.33 32.78
C HIS A 20 52.20 -7.65 32.46
N GLU A 21 51.31 -8.51 31.94
CA GLU A 21 50.01 -8.89 32.54
C GLU A 21 48.80 -7.94 32.43
N SER A 22 47.92 -8.25 31.46
CA SER A 22 46.56 -7.70 31.35
C SER A 22 45.60 -8.34 32.35
N PRO A 23 44.68 -7.53 32.91
CA PRO A 23 43.28 -7.93 32.96
C PRO A 23 42.34 -6.84 32.43
N ASP A 24 41.38 -7.20 31.57
CA ASP A 24 40.23 -6.34 31.27
C ASP A 24 39.39 -6.12 32.54
N PRO A 25 38.82 -4.92 32.72
CA PRO A 25 37.36 -4.90 32.76
C PRO A 25 36.67 -3.64 32.18
N ALA A 26 35.43 -3.87 31.71
CA ALA A 26 34.29 -2.94 31.65
C ALA A 26 34.42 -1.63 30.84
N ALA A 27 33.66 -1.57 29.74
CA ALA A 27 33.31 -0.31 29.08
C ALA A 27 32.40 0.55 29.99
N PRO A 28 32.58 1.88 30.03
CA PRO A 28 31.73 2.77 30.83
C PRO A 28 30.33 2.94 30.23
N ALA A 29 29.33 3.10 31.11
CA ALA A 29 27.92 3.22 30.73
C ALA A 29 27.57 4.55 30.05
N ALA A 30 26.51 4.54 29.24
CA ALA A 30 26.02 5.71 28.50
C ALA A 30 25.31 6.73 29.41
N PRO A 31 25.38 8.05 29.11
CA PRO A 31 24.54 9.05 29.75
C PRO A 31 23.08 8.92 29.29
N SER A 32 22.16 9.01 30.26
CA SER A 32 20.70 8.95 30.02
C SER A 32 20.19 10.19 29.28
N SER A 33 19.27 9.99 28.33
CA SER A 33 18.35 11.03 27.87
C SER A 33 17.04 10.97 28.66
N THR A 34 16.41 12.12 28.88
CA THR A 34 15.10 12.25 29.51
C THR A 34 14.03 12.67 28.51
N ASP A 35 12.91 11.97 28.57
CA ASP A 35 11.56 12.27 28.04
C ASP A 35 11.08 13.71 28.43
N THR A 36 10.08 14.38 27.84
CA THR A 36 8.92 14.05 26.96
C THR A 36 8.84 15.11 25.84
N THR A 37 8.12 15.04 24.70
CA THR A 37 6.93 14.30 24.18
C THR A 37 7.06 14.27 22.63
N ARG A 38 6.20 13.69 21.74
CA ARG A 38 4.85 13.09 21.81
C ARG A 38 4.74 12.01 20.73
N GLY A 39 4.85 10.73 21.08
CA GLY A 39 4.77 9.66 20.08
C GLY A 39 3.37 9.47 19.49
N LYS A 40 3.19 9.71 18.18
CA LYS A 40 2.34 8.80 17.38
C LYS A 40 3.07 7.44 17.45
N ALA A 41 2.46 6.43 18.07
CA ALA A 41 3.01 5.08 18.06
C ALA A 41 2.91 4.52 16.63
N PHE A 42 3.97 4.73 15.83
CA PHE A 42 4.11 4.07 14.54
C PHE A 42 4.21 2.57 14.82
N VAL A 43 3.23 1.79 14.36
CA VAL A 43 3.16 0.34 14.61
C VAL A 43 4.12 -0.39 13.67
N ALA A 44 5.42 -0.21 13.91
CA ALA A 44 6.52 -0.90 13.23
C ALA A 44 6.67 -2.36 13.68
N ASP A 45 5.56 -3.05 13.92
CA ASP A 45 5.51 -4.53 13.94
C ASP A 45 4.07 -5.05 13.78
N SER A 46 3.40 -4.61 12.69
CA SER A 46 2.48 -5.50 12.00
C SER A 46 3.29 -6.17 10.89
N PRO A 47 3.33 -7.51 10.76
CA PRO A 47 4.09 -8.15 9.70
C PRO A 47 3.61 -7.61 8.36
N GLN A 48 4.54 -7.26 7.46
CA GLN A 48 4.22 -6.82 6.10
C GLN A 48 3.45 -7.95 5.42
N ARG A 49 2.13 -7.82 5.34
CA ARG A 49 1.32 -8.90 4.82
C ARG A 49 1.43 -8.92 3.31
N ILE A 50 1.53 -10.12 2.75
CA ILE A 50 1.78 -10.34 1.33
C ILE A 50 0.60 -9.82 0.46
N ASP A 51 -0.57 -9.62 1.07
CA ASP A 51 -1.80 -9.03 0.52
C ASP A 51 -1.94 -7.51 0.74
N SER A 52 -0.87 -6.82 1.16
CA SER A 52 -0.90 -5.36 1.42
C SER A 52 -0.27 -4.52 0.32
N ILE A 53 -0.92 -3.39 0.00
CA ILE A 53 -0.44 -2.36 -0.92
C ILE A 53 0.06 -1.14 -0.16
N ARG A 54 0.89 -0.32 -0.81
CA ARG A 54 1.33 0.98 -0.29
C ARG A 54 0.86 2.12 -1.18
N GLY A 55 0.41 3.22 -0.60
CA GLY A 55 -0.06 4.41 -1.32
C GLY A 55 -0.23 5.63 -0.41
N ASP A 56 -0.28 6.82 -1.00
CA ASP A 56 -0.65 8.06 -0.30
C ASP A 56 -2.12 8.33 -0.57
N PHE A 57 -3.00 7.64 0.15
CA PHE A 57 -4.45 7.74 -0.10
C PHE A 57 -5.06 8.97 0.59
N ASN A 58 -4.39 9.49 1.62
CA ASN A 58 -4.86 10.64 2.40
C ASN A 58 -4.39 12.00 1.82
N GLY A 59 -3.24 12.03 1.13
CA GLY A 59 -2.66 13.20 0.45
C GLY A 59 -1.76 14.08 1.32
N ASP A 60 -1.15 13.54 2.39
CA ASP A 60 -0.23 14.26 3.28
C ASP A 60 1.25 14.11 2.90
N GLY A 61 1.58 13.29 1.90
CA GLY A 61 2.93 13.02 1.43
C GLY A 61 3.62 11.83 2.10
N GLN A 62 2.96 11.07 2.98
CA GLN A 62 3.52 9.93 3.71
C GLN A 62 2.78 8.62 3.36
N PRO A 63 3.22 7.85 2.35
CA PRO A 63 2.47 6.68 1.88
C PRO A 63 2.31 5.60 2.96
N GLU A 64 1.06 5.27 3.27
CA GLU A 64 0.64 4.26 4.24
C GLU A 64 0.42 2.89 3.58
N TRP A 65 0.26 1.84 4.40
CA TRP A 65 -0.14 0.52 3.94
C TRP A 65 -1.66 0.36 4.00
N ALA A 66 -2.24 -0.33 3.02
CA ALA A 66 -3.63 -0.78 3.02
C ALA A 66 -3.72 -2.29 2.75
N TRP A 67 -4.64 -2.98 3.42
CA TRP A 67 -4.86 -4.43 3.28
C TRP A 67 -6.32 -4.81 3.52
N LEU A 68 -6.76 -5.93 2.95
CA LEU A 68 -8.10 -6.46 3.21
C LEU A 68 -8.11 -7.30 4.50
N VAL A 69 -9.19 -7.26 5.28
CA VAL A 69 -9.50 -8.22 6.33
C VAL A 69 -10.78 -8.93 5.93
N PRO A 70 -10.74 -10.18 5.45
CA PRO A 70 -11.93 -10.92 5.05
C PRO A 70 -12.81 -11.28 6.27
N PRO A 71 -14.12 -11.52 6.07
CA PRO A 71 -14.97 -12.10 7.09
C PRO A 71 -14.56 -13.56 7.36
N ALA A 72 -14.84 -14.06 8.56
CA ALA A 72 -14.77 -15.50 8.83
C ALA A 72 -15.84 -16.22 8.00
N HIS A 73 -15.44 -17.21 7.22
CA HIS A 73 -16.31 -17.91 6.27
C HIS A 73 -15.93 -19.38 6.12
N ASN A 74 -16.86 -20.16 5.56
CA ASN A 74 -16.69 -21.56 5.21
C ASN A 74 -16.88 -21.71 3.69
N SER A 75 -15.85 -22.19 2.99
CA SER A 75 -15.89 -22.47 1.55
C SER A 75 -16.91 -23.55 1.18
N ASP A 76 -17.08 -24.54 2.05
CA ASP A 76 -17.76 -25.79 1.75
C ASP A 76 -19.28 -25.65 1.90
N SER A 77 -19.73 -24.78 2.81
CA SER A 77 -21.14 -24.37 2.92
C SER A 77 -21.46 -23.07 2.16
N MET A 78 -20.45 -22.38 1.64
CA MET A 78 -20.57 -21.08 0.95
C MET A 78 -21.20 -19.96 1.80
N GLU A 79 -20.88 -19.95 3.09
CA GLU A 79 -21.47 -19.04 4.09
C GLU A 79 -20.40 -18.27 4.88
N CYS A 80 -20.73 -17.04 5.26
CA CYS A 80 -19.96 -16.28 6.25
C CYS A 80 -20.57 -16.46 7.64
N ALA A 81 -19.74 -16.50 8.69
CA ALA A 81 -20.15 -16.74 10.07
C ALA A 81 -21.09 -15.66 10.65
N ASP A 82 -21.18 -14.50 9.99
CA ASP A 82 -22.09 -13.39 10.30
C ASP A 82 -23.35 -13.34 9.40
N GLY A 83 -23.44 -14.21 8.39
CA GLY A 83 -24.47 -14.18 7.34
C GLY A 83 -24.46 -12.93 6.44
N ALA A 84 -23.53 -12.00 6.65
CA ALA A 84 -23.50 -10.69 5.99
C ALA A 84 -22.35 -10.56 4.97
N CYS A 85 -21.28 -11.36 5.14
CA CYS A 85 -20.12 -11.39 4.26
C CYS A 85 -19.53 -10.00 3.98
N VAL A 86 -19.11 -9.33 5.05
CA VAL A 86 -18.53 -7.98 4.98
C VAL A 86 -17.03 -8.03 5.30
N ALA A 87 -16.21 -7.83 4.28
CA ALA A 87 -14.78 -7.61 4.45
C ALA A 87 -14.48 -6.16 4.86
N SER A 88 -13.30 -5.92 5.43
CA SER A 88 -12.86 -4.61 5.92
C SER A 88 -11.48 -4.28 5.34
N ILE A 89 -11.39 -3.31 4.44
CA ILE A 89 -10.10 -2.72 4.05
C ILE A 89 -9.63 -1.83 5.23
N ARG A 90 -8.40 -2.02 5.67
CA ARG A 90 -7.78 -1.29 6.78
C ARG A 90 -6.47 -0.65 6.34
N PHE A 91 -6.03 0.35 7.11
CA PHE A 91 -4.91 1.23 6.80
C PHE A 91 -3.94 1.31 7.98
N SER A 92 -2.65 1.60 7.72
CA SER A 92 -1.66 1.77 8.79
C SER A 92 -1.68 3.16 9.44
N ASP A 93 -2.20 4.20 8.76
CA ASP A 93 -2.55 5.45 9.46
C ASP A 93 -3.94 5.34 10.09
N GLY A 94 -4.01 5.60 11.39
CA GLY A 94 -5.26 5.60 12.15
C GLY A 94 -6.16 6.81 11.89
N GLY A 95 -5.76 7.77 11.05
CA GLY A 95 -6.61 8.82 10.52
C GLY A 95 -7.50 8.37 9.37
N LEU A 96 -7.16 7.28 8.68
CA LEU A 96 -7.99 6.69 7.63
C LEU A 96 -9.02 5.71 8.23
N PRO A 97 -10.34 5.96 8.08
CA PRO A 97 -11.37 5.04 8.53
C PRO A 97 -11.38 3.77 7.65
N PRO A 98 -11.67 2.58 8.20
CA PRO A 98 -11.81 1.36 7.40
C PRO A 98 -12.93 1.46 6.34
N ILE A 99 -12.75 0.77 5.20
CA ILE A 99 -13.80 0.60 4.19
C ILE A 99 -14.48 -0.75 4.42
N ALA A 100 -15.80 -0.76 4.59
CA ALA A 100 -16.60 -1.99 4.62
C ALA A 100 -17.02 -2.39 3.19
N VAL A 101 -16.71 -3.62 2.79
CA VAL A 101 -17.03 -4.16 1.46
C VAL A 101 -17.99 -5.34 1.63
N ARG A 102 -19.23 -5.20 1.16
CA ARG A 102 -20.26 -6.25 1.22
C ARG A 102 -20.07 -7.25 0.08
N GLN A 103 -20.51 -8.50 0.29
CA GLN A 103 -20.39 -9.60 -0.69
C GLN A 103 -18.93 -9.81 -1.12
N CYS A 104 -18.04 -9.89 -0.12
CA CYS A 104 -16.61 -10.00 -0.31
C CYS A 104 -16.05 -10.93 0.77
N ILE A 105 -15.42 -12.03 0.34
CA ILE A 105 -14.78 -13.03 1.23
C ILE A 105 -13.24 -12.99 1.16
N GLY A 106 -12.70 -12.15 0.28
CA GLY A 106 -11.28 -12.04 -0.05
C GLY A 106 -11.06 -11.01 -1.16
N GLY A 107 -9.91 -11.07 -1.82
CA GLY A 107 -9.46 -10.13 -2.84
C GLY A 107 -8.29 -9.27 -2.36
N THR A 108 -7.43 -8.87 -3.30
CA THR A 108 -6.27 -8.01 -3.02
C THR A 108 -6.58 -6.56 -3.44
N PRO A 109 -6.44 -5.57 -2.55
CA PRO A 109 -6.55 -4.16 -2.93
C PRO A 109 -5.53 -3.79 -4.01
N ASP A 110 -5.87 -2.86 -4.91
CA ASP A 110 -4.97 -2.31 -5.94
C ASP A 110 -4.71 -0.82 -5.67
N ASN A 111 -3.47 -0.36 -5.80
CA ASN A 111 -3.18 1.08 -5.83
C ASN A 111 -3.22 1.55 -7.28
N LEU A 112 -4.27 2.29 -7.64
CA LEU A 112 -4.46 2.85 -8.98
C LEU A 112 -3.66 4.14 -9.19
N GLY A 113 -3.02 4.64 -8.14
CA GLY A 113 -2.28 5.89 -8.09
C GLY A 113 -3.19 7.12 -8.03
N ASP A 114 -2.61 8.31 -7.92
CA ASP A 114 -3.32 9.58 -8.02
C ASP A 114 -3.98 9.76 -9.40
N LEU A 115 -5.22 9.30 -9.56
CA LEU A 115 -6.00 9.48 -10.80
C LEU A 115 -6.55 10.91 -10.95
N TYR A 116 -6.58 11.69 -9.87
CA TYR A 116 -7.21 13.01 -9.82
C TYR A 116 -6.25 14.16 -10.13
N GLY A 117 -4.94 13.97 -9.95
CA GLY A 117 -3.93 15.02 -9.99
C GLY A 117 -3.88 15.86 -8.70
N ASP A 118 -4.40 15.34 -7.59
CA ASP A 118 -4.51 16.05 -6.31
C ASP A 118 -3.69 15.39 -5.17
N GLY A 119 -2.75 14.53 -5.53
CA GLY A 119 -1.83 13.86 -4.60
C GLY A 119 -2.43 12.68 -3.85
N ARG A 120 -3.72 12.38 -4.02
CA ARG A 120 -4.38 11.23 -3.35
C ARG A 120 -4.52 10.05 -4.28
N ASP A 121 -3.86 8.96 -3.93
CA ASP A 121 -4.01 7.67 -4.56
C ASP A 121 -5.47 7.19 -4.50
N VAL A 122 -5.93 6.56 -5.58
CA VAL A 122 -7.23 5.90 -5.66
C VAL A 122 -7.02 4.41 -5.39
N LEU A 123 -7.78 3.88 -4.43
CA LEU A 123 -7.76 2.45 -4.08
C LEU A 123 -8.79 1.71 -4.94
N GLY A 124 -8.42 0.56 -5.49
CA GLY A 124 -9.32 -0.38 -6.18
C GLY A 124 -9.43 -1.72 -5.47
N LEU A 125 -10.47 -2.51 -5.79
CA LEU A 125 -10.61 -3.90 -5.33
C LEU A 125 -11.49 -4.70 -6.32
N ASP A 126 -11.03 -5.86 -6.77
CA ASP A 126 -11.91 -6.95 -7.18
C ASP A 126 -12.14 -7.85 -5.96
N PRO A 127 -13.40 -8.08 -5.53
CA PRO A 127 -13.69 -8.93 -4.36
C PRO A 127 -13.69 -10.42 -4.75
N ASP A 128 -13.11 -11.27 -3.91
CA ASP A 128 -13.37 -12.71 -4.02
C ASP A 128 -14.82 -13.00 -3.56
N TRP A 129 -15.45 -13.99 -4.19
CA TRP A 129 -16.77 -14.51 -3.85
C TRP A 129 -16.81 -16.05 -3.98
N PHE A 130 -17.76 -16.71 -3.31
CA PHE A 130 -17.85 -18.18 -3.28
C PHE A 130 -18.15 -18.84 -4.63
N THR A 131 -18.82 -18.10 -5.53
CA THR A 131 -19.39 -18.61 -6.79
C THR A 131 -19.43 -17.51 -7.83
N SER A 132 -19.64 -17.88 -9.09
CA SER A 132 -19.56 -16.98 -10.26
C SER A 132 -18.15 -16.48 -10.56
N CYS A 133 -17.97 -16.01 -11.79
CA CYS A 133 -16.84 -15.18 -12.19
C CYS A 133 -17.23 -13.70 -12.29
N TRP A 134 -18.52 -13.36 -12.16
CA TRP A 134 -19.05 -12.00 -12.30
C TRP A 134 -19.01 -11.26 -10.97
N HIS A 135 -18.15 -10.24 -10.88
CA HIS A 135 -17.95 -9.41 -9.71
C HIS A 135 -18.20 -7.92 -10.00
N GLY A 136 -18.22 -7.12 -8.94
CA GLY A 136 -18.23 -5.66 -9.03
C GLY A 136 -16.87 -5.12 -8.61
N TYR A 137 -16.05 -4.68 -9.56
CA TYR A 137 -14.81 -3.98 -9.24
C TYR A 137 -15.13 -2.59 -8.67
N TYR A 138 -14.65 -2.36 -7.45
CA TYR A 138 -14.89 -1.14 -6.69
C TYR A 138 -13.69 -0.19 -6.74
N THR A 139 -13.94 1.10 -6.59
CA THR A 139 -12.87 2.11 -6.44
C THR A 139 -13.26 3.16 -5.41
N TRP A 140 -12.30 3.63 -4.61
CA TRP A 140 -12.50 4.68 -3.60
C TRP A 140 -11.37 5.70 -3.60
N THR A 141 -11.70 6.93 -3.25
CA THR A 141 -10.75 8.01 -2.99
C THR A 141 -11.14 8.74 -1.70
N PHE A 142 -10.17 9.25 -0.96
CA PHE A 142 -10.43 9.96 0.29
C PHE A 142 -10.76 11.44 0.01
N ARG A 143 -11.92 11.91 0.47
CA ARG A 143 -12.42 13.28 0.24
C ARG A 143 -13.22 13.77 1.45
N ALA A 144 -12.91 14.98 1.94
CA ALA A 144 -13.58 15.58 3.11
C ALA A 144 -13.65 14.63 4.33
N ALA A 145 -12.50 14.05 4.70
CA ALA A 145 -12.33 13.10 5.81
C ALA A 145 -13.16 11.79 5.72
N GLY A 146 -13.58 11.37 4.51
CA GLY A 146 -14.23 10.08 4.32
C GLY A 146 -14.00 9.49 2.92
N TRP A 147 -14.18 8.18 2.79
CA TRP A 147 -14.10 7.51 1.50
C TRP A 147 -15.32 7.82 0.62
N LYS A 148 -15.05 8.09 -0.66
CA LYS A 148 -16.05 8.29 -1.71
C LYS A 148 -15.72 7.41 -2.92
N PRO A 149 -16.70 6.84 -3.64
CA PRO A 149 -16.42 6.04 -4.81
C PRO A 149 -15.82 6.89 -5.94
N ALA A 150 -14.69 6.47 -6.52
CA ALA A 150 -13.99 7.26 -7.56
C ALA A 150 -14.63 7.10 -8.95
N LEU A 151 -15.16 5.91 -9.22
CA LEU A 151 -15.97 5.55 -10.39
C LEU A 151 -17.30 4.92 -9.92
N ASP A 152 -18.21 4.68 -10.87
CA ASP A 152 -19.29 3.72 -10.67
C ASP A 152 -18.71 2.29 -10.59
N THR A 153 -19.36 1.38 -9.86
CA THR A 153 -18.96 -0.04 -9.81
C THR A 153 -18.92 -0.62 -11.21
N LEU A 154 -17.82 -1.30 -11.54
CA LEU A 154 -17.60 -1.90 -12.86
C LEU A 154 -17.98 -3.37 -12.81
N SER A 155 -18.80 -3.84 -13.75
CA SER A 155 -19.04 -5.28 -13.92
C SER A 155 -17.75 -5.93 -14.44
N THR A 156 -17.20 -6.91 -13.74
CA THR A 156 -15.98 -7.62 -14.11
C THR A 156 -16.24 -9.11 -14.23
N HIS A 157 -15.56 -9.77 -15.16
CA HIS A 157 -15.59 -11.22 -15.33
C HIS A 157 -14.16 -11.77 -15.33
N CYS A 158 -13.92 -12.95 -14.74
CA CYS A 158 -12.58 -13.55 -14.60
C CYS A 158 -11.72 -13.59 -15.88
N ILE A 159 -12.35 -13.75 -17.06
CA ILE A 159 -11.68 -13.66 -18.37
C ILE A 159 -10.88 -12.36 -18.56
N GLN A 160 -11.30 -11.25 -17.96
CA GLN A 160 -10.57 -9.98 -17.98
C GLN A 160 -9.20 -10.09 -17.26
N TRP A 161 -9.13 -10.90 -16.21
CA TRP A 161 -7.94 -11.17 -15.42
C TRP A 161 -7.03 -12.20 -16.10
N ASP A 162 -7.60 -13.26 -16.66
CA ASP A 162 -6.89 -14.26 -17.47
C ASP A 162 -6.18 -13.61 -18.68
N GLU A 163 -6.83 -12.61 -19.27
CA GLU A 163 -6.30 -11.77 -20.34
C GLU A 163 -5.31 -10.67 -19.88
N GLY A 164 -4.98 -10.60 -18.59
CA GLY A 164 -4.05 -9.66 -17.99
C GLY A 164 -4.51 -8.19 -18.00
N LYS A 165 -5.82 -7.91 -18.09
CA LYS A 165 -6.36 -6.56 -18.23
C LYS A 165 -6.70 -5.95 -16.86
N LYS A 166 -6.04 -4.87 -16.44
CA LYS A 166 -6.49 -4.07 -15.28
C LYS A 166 -7.85 -3.40 -15.57
N ALA A 167 -8.77 -3.40 -14.61
CA ALA A 167 -10.08 -2.72 -14.73
C ALA A 167 -9.94 -1.19 -14.81
N VAL A 168 -8.95 -0.61 -14.12
CA VAL A 168 -8.73 0.84 -14.10
C VAL A 168 -7.24 1.14 -14.30
N GLU A 169 -6.92 2.15 -15.12
CA GLU A 169 -5.57 2.66 -15.30
C GLU A 169 -5.57 4.20 -15.40
N LYS A 170 -4.54 4.83 -14.85
CA LYS A 170 -4.27 6.27 -15.01
C LYS A 170 -4.04 6.63 -16.49
N ILE A 171 -4.62 7.74 -16.95
CA ILE A 171 -4.32 8.32 -18.27
C ILE A 171 -3.24 9.40 -18.08
N PRO A 172 -2.01 9.22 -18.60
CA PRO A 172 -0.96 10.23 -18.50
C PRO A 172 -1.40 11.57 -19.08
N GLY A 173 -1.11 12.66 -18.36
CA GLY A 173 -1.47 14.02 -18.79
C GLY A 173 -2.96 14.36 -18.73
N ARG A 174 -3.84 13.47 -18.23
CA ARG A 174 -5.30 13.73 -18.13
C ARG A 174 -5.86 13.43 -16.73
N PRO A 175 -5.56 14.27 -15.71
CA PRO A 175 -6.10 14.11 -14.37
C PRO A 175 -7.63 14.18 -14.34
N GLY A 176 -8.25 13.49 -13.38
CA GLY A 176 -9.70 13.38 -13.28
C GLY A 176 -10.33 12.43 -14.31
N TRP A 177 -9.53 11.64 -15.02
CA TRP A 177 -9.98 10.62 -15.97
C TRP A 177 -9.14 9.33 -15.82
N ALA A 178 -9.80 8.19 -16.04
CA ALA A 178 -9.14 6.89 -16.07
C ALA A 178 -9.52 6.13 -17.34
N ARG A 179 -8.63 5.24 -17.81
CA ARG A 179 -9.00 4.19 -18.75
C ARG A 179 -9.70 3.11 -17.93
N VAL A 180 -10.93 2.80 -18.30
CA VAL A 180 -11.80 1.87 -17.59
C VAL A 180 -12.13 0.70 -18.50
N ARG A 181 -12.08 -0.51 -17.93
CA ARG A 181 -12.47 -1.77 -18.55
C ARG A 181 -13.55 -2.43 -17.70
N TRP A 182 -14.51 -3.02 -18.38
CA TRP A 182 -15.60 -3.78 -17.78
C TRP A 182 -16.00 -4.90 -18.72
N SER A 183 -16.52 -5.98 -18.17
CA SER A 183 -17.04 -7.11 -18.92
C SER A 183 -18.54 -6.93 -19.17
N GLU A 184 -18.98 -7.32 -20.36
CA GLU A 184 -20.38 -7.30 -20.79
C GLU A 184 -20.71 -8.65 -21.42
N SER A 185 -21.85 -9.25 -21.07
CA SER A 185 -22.35 -10.44 -21.75
C SER A 185 -23.14 -10.04 -22.99
N THR A 186 -22.85 -10.70 -24.11
CA THR A 186 -23.73 -10.76 -25.29
C THR A 186 -24.39 -12.14 -25.35
N ASP A 187 -25.21 -12.39 -26.38
CA ASP A 187 -25.90 -13.67 -26.55
C ASP A 187 -24.92 -14.86 -26.70
N ASP A 188 -23.82 -14.66 -27.44
CA ASP A 188 -22.83 -15.69 -27.76
C ASP A 188 -21.50 -15.61 -26.97
N SER A 189 -21.23 -14.53 -26.21
CA SER A 189 -19.87 -14.26 -25.68
C SER A 189 -19.83 -13.31 -24.48
N ILE A 190 -18.68 -13.27 -23.79
CA ILE A 190 -18.35 -12.23 -22.81
C ILE A 190 -17.27 -11.33 -23.41
N LEU A 191 -17.49 -10.02 -23.44
CA LEU A 191 -16.62 -9.06 -24.11
C LEU A 191 -16.07 -8.04 -23.10
N VAL A 192 -14.75 -7.88 -23.08
CA VAL A 192 -14.08 -6.82 -22.32
C VAL A 192 -14.15 -5.51 -23.11
N ARG A 193 -14.92 -4.56 -22.61
CA ARG A 193 -15.00 -3.19 -23.13
C ARG A 193 -13.83 -2.35 -22.61
N THR A 194 -13.56 -1.21 -23.25
CA THR A 194 -12.56 -0.24 -22.78
C THR A 194 -12.93 1.16 -23.24
N GLU A 195 -12.99 2.12 -22.32
CA GLU A 195 -13.15 3.54 -22.65
C GLU A 195 -12.38 4.46 -21.68
N ALA A 196 -12.37 5.77 -21.95
CA ALA A 196 -11.88 6.76 -21.00
C ALA A 196 -13.08 7.37 -20.25
N ARG A 197 -13.22 7.07 -18.95
CA ARG A 197 -14.29 7.65 -18.10
C ARG A 197 -13.77 8.83 -17.27
N PRO A 198 -14.59 9.89 -17.07
CA PRO A 198 -14.31 10.88 -16.05
C PRO A 198 -14.52 10.26 -14.66
N LEU A 199 -13.74 10.70 -13.67
CA LEU A 199 -13.95 10.32 -12.28
C LEU A 199 -15.11 11.12 -11.66
N ARG A 200 -15.72 10.55 -10.62
CA ARG A 200 -16.75 11.22 -9.81
C ARG A 200 -16.17 12.47 -9.13
N LYS A 201 -16.96 13.54 -9.10
CA LYS A 201 -16.58 14.84 -8.52
C LYS A 201 -17.14 15.01 -7.12
N TYR A 202 -16.38 15.69 -6.27
CA TYR A 202 -16.62 15.92 -4.84
C TYR A 202 -16.11 17.30 -4.43
#